data_AF-A0A3P8E0Y6-F1
#
_entry.id   AF-A0A3P8E0Y6-F1
#
_cell.length_a   1.000
_cell.length_b   1.000
_cell.length_c   1.000
_cell.angle_alpha   90.00
_cell.angle_beta   90.00
_cell.angle_gamma   90.00
#
_symmetry.space_group_name_H-M   'P 1'
#
loop_
_entity.id
_entity.type
_entity.pdbx_description
1 polymer ?
#
loop_
_entity_poly.entity_id
_entity_poly.type
_entity_poly.pdbx_seq_one_letter_code
_entity_poly.pdbx_strand_id
1 'polypeptide(L)' 'MLDRRSLVVVSGPARYIWQHEIRRSDIPIRRIAMTFRELSSTFSPESGNMTDEQKFGKKLLEIASTYAHM' A
#
# COMPACT_ATOMS: atom_id res chain seq x y z
N MET A 1 -5.01 -6.13 -18.90
CA MET A 1 -5.05 -4.66 -19.08
C MET A 1 -5.72 -4.05 -17.86
N LEU A 2 -5.27 -2.87 -17.40
CA LEU A 2 -5.89 -2.15 -16.30
C LEU A 2 -6.58 -0.90 -16.86
N ASP A 3 -7.90 -0.84 -16.82
CA ASP A 3 -8.64 0.28 -17.42
C ASP A 3 -8.75 1.50 -16.50
N ARG A 4 -9.21 2.64 -17.03
CA ARG A 4 -9.44 3.84 -16.21
C ARG A 4 -10.58 3.56 -15.23
N ARG A 5 -10.37 3.93 -13.96
CA ARG A 5 -11.32 3.73 -12.85
C ARG A 5 -11.61 2.26 -12.51
N SER A 6 -10.71 1.34 -12.87
CA SER A 6 -10.76 -0.04 -12.38
C SER A 6 -10.07 -0.17 -11.02
N LEU A 7 -10.61 -1.01 -10.13
CA LEU A 7 -9.91 -1.50 -8.95
C LEU A 7 -9.29 -2.87 -9.25
N VAL A 8 -8.03 -3.05 -8.88
CA VAL A 8 -7.33 -4.33 -9.01
C VAL A 8 -6.98 -4.81 -7.63
N VAL A 9 -7.46 -6.01 -7.27
CA VAL A 9 -7.13 -6.66 -6.01
C VAL A 9 -6.07 -7.72 -6.29
N VAL A 10 -4.89 -7.54 -5.71
CA VAL A 10 -3.76 -8.48 -5.84
C VAL A 10 -3.62 -9.26 -4.54
N SER A 11 -3.93 -10.56 -4.56
CA SER A 11 -3.91 -11.44 -3.40
C SER A 11 -3.20 -12.76 -3.70
N GLY A 12 -2.82 -13.49 -2.64
CA GLY A 12 -2.19 -14.81 -2.76
C GLY A 12 -0.89 -14.78 -3.59
N PRO A 13 -0.66 -15.79 -4.47
CA PRO A 13 0.55 -15.88 -5.30
C PRO A 13 0.85 -14.64 -6.12
N ALA A 14 -0.19 -13.95 -6.64
CA ALA A 14 -0.01 -12.74 -7.43
C ALA A 14 0.61 -11.58 -6.62
N ARG A 15 0.42 -11.57 -5.29
CA ARG A 15 1.00 -10.58 -4.38
C ARG A 15 2.41 -10.97 -3.93
N TYR A 16 2.62 -12.24 -3.60
CA TYR A 16 3.80 -12.69 -2.86
C TYR A 16 4.87 -13.36 -3.72
N ILE A 17 4.49 -13.97 -4.84
CA ILE A 17 5.39 -14.75 -5.69
C ILE A 17 5.68 -14.01 -7.00
N TRP A 18 4.67 -13.35 -7.56
CA TRP A 18 4.79 -12.74 -8.88
C TRP A 18 5.24 -11.28 -8.78
N GLN A 19 6.04 -10.87 -9.76
CA GLN A 19 6.41 -9.48 -9.98
C GLN A 19 5.39 -8.84 -10.91
N HIS A 20 4.92 -7.64 -10.54
CA HIS A 20 4.07 -6.81 -11.38
C HIS A 20 4.88 -5.59 -11.82
N GLU A 21 4.83 -5.31 -13.12
CA GLU A 21 5.51 -4.16 -13.75
C GLU A 21 4.53 -3.37 -14.61
N ILE A 22 4.93 -2.14 -14.94
CA ILE A 22 4.26 -1.31 -15.95
C ILE A 22 5.32 -0.94 -16.97
N ARG A 23 5.15 -1.37 -18.22
CA ARG A 23 6.09 -1.03 -19.28
C ARG A 23 5.87 0.40 -19.74
N ARG A 24 6.95 1.10 -20.13
CA ARG A 24 6.86 2.48 -20.64
C ARG A 24 5.93 2.60 -21.85
N SER A 25 5.88 1.57 -22.71
CA SER A 25 4.99 1.48 -23.87
C SER A 25 3.50 1.56 -23.48
N ASP A 26 3.14 1.11 -22.27
CA ASP A 26 1.75 0.96 -21.83
C ASP A 26 1.19 2.25 -21.19
N ILE A 27 2.02 3.29 -21.08
CA ILE A 27 1.66 4.61 -20.54
C ILE A 27 1.84 5.67 -21.63
N PRO A 28 0.95 5.71 -22.64
CA PRO A 28 1.05 6.69 -23.74
C PRO A 28 0.70 8.11 -23.29
N ILE A 29 -0.10 8.25 -22.22
CA ILE A 29 -0.51 9.52 -21.62
C ILE A 29 -0.39 9.44 -20.10
N ARG A 30 -0.43 10.60 -19.42
CA ARG A 30 -0.36 10.67 -17.95
C ARG A 30 -1.44 9.78 -17.32
N ARG A 31 -1.00 8.85 -16.47
CA ARG A 31 -1.86 7.94 -15.69
C ARG A 31 -1.45 8.02 -14.23
N ILE A 32 -2.44 8.16 -13.34
CA ILE A 32 -2.24 8.16 -11.88
C ILE A 32 -3.00 6.95 -11.33
N ALA A 33 -2.37 6.24 -10.40
CA ALA A 33 -2.97 5.14 -9.66
C ALA A 33 -2.83 5.39 -8.16
N MET A 34 -3.81 4.94 -7.40
CA MET A 34 -3.76 4.92 -5.93
C MET A 34 -3.64 3.46 -5.49
N THR A 35 -2.68 3.17 -4.63
CA THR A 35 -2.46 1.82 -4.10
C THR A 35 -2.78 1.83 -2.61
N PHE A 36 -3.73 1.01 -2.20
CA PHE A 36 -4.14 0.88 -0.80
C PHE A 36 -3.59 -0.43 -0.24
N ARG A 37 -2.95 -0.34 0.93
CA ARG A 37 -2.37 -1.49 1.63
C ARG A 37 -2.49 -1.27 3.13
N GLU A 38 -2.69 -2.36 3.84
CA GLU A 38 -2.44 -2.41 5.28
C GLU A 38 -0.93 -2.51 5.54
N LEU A 39 -0.51 -2.04 6.71
CA LEU A 39 0.86 -2.24 7.18
C LEU A 39 1.15 -3.74 7.27
N SER A 40 2.36 -4.16 6.88
CA SER A 40 2.79 -5.53 7.14
C SER A 40 3.04 -5.74 8.63
N SER A 41 3.09 -7.01 9.05
CA SER A 41 3.34 -7.38 10.46
C SER A 41 4.59 -6.73 11.05
N THR A 42 5.63 -6.51 10.24
CA THR A 42 6.86 -5.79 10.64
C THR A 42 6.59 -4.37 11.18
N PHE A 43 5.58 -3.69 10.64
CA PHE A 43 5.21 -2.32 11.02
C PHE A 43 3.93 -2.27 11.84
N SER A 44 3.29 -3.41 12.11
CA SER A 44 2.10 -3.48 12.95
C SER A 44 2.47 -3.10 14.38
N PRO A 45 1.81 -2.09 14.99
CA PRO A 45 2.07 -1.72 16.37
C PRO A 45 1.69 -2.86 17.32
N GLU A 46 2.54 -3.13 18.31
CA GLU A 46 2.28 -4.12 19.36
C GLU A 46 2.25 -3.46 20.75
N SER A 47 1.67 -4.13 21.74
CA SER A 47 1.70 -3.66 23.13
C SER A 47 3.07 -3.92 23.76
N GLY A 48 3.67 -2.91 24.40
CA GLY A 48 4.93 -3.05 25.13
C GLY A 48 6.13 -2.48 24.36
N ASN A 49 7.27 -3.16 24.43
CA ASN A 49 8.51 -2.69 23.81
C ASN A 49 8.46 -2.87 22.29
N MET A 50 8.22 -1.77 21.58
CA MET A 50 8.17 -1.73 20.12
C MET A 50 9.58 -1.65 19.49
N THR A 51 9.77 -2.33 18.36
CA THR A 51 10.90 -2.05 17.47
C THR A 51 10.75 -0.66 16.84
N ASP A 52 11.81 -0.16 16.21
CA ASP A 52 11.76 1.15 15.56
C ASP A 52 10.83 1.14 14.33
N GLU A 53 10.71 0.01 13.63
CA GLU A 53 9.74 -0.20 12.55
C GLU A 53 8.30 -0.11 13.07
N GLN A 54 8.00 -0.75 14.19
CA GLN A 54 6.67 -0.72 14.80
C GLN A 54 6.29 0.69 15.30
N LYS A 55 7.25 1.43 15.89
CA LYS A 55 7.06 2.85 16.25
C LYS A 55 6.77 3.70 15.02
N PHE A 56 7.49 3.46 13.92
CA PHE A 56 7.27 4.15 12.66
C PHE A 56 5.89 3.84 12.08
N GLY A 57 5.48 2.57 12.06
CA GLY A 57 4.16 2.14 11.64
C GLY A 57 3.03 2.77 12.48
N LYS A 58 3.20 2.84 13.80
CA LYS A 58 2.28 3.57 14.69
C LYS A 58 2.13 5.03 14.30
N LYS A 59 3.24 5.74 14.06
CA LYS A 59 3.21 7.14 13.62
C LYS A 59 2.49 7.32 12.29
N LEU A 60 2.67 6.40 11.34
CA LEU A 60 1.95 6.44 10.05
C LEU A 60 0.43 6.32 10.26
N LEU A 61 -0.01 5.44 11.16
CA LEU A 61 -1.44 5.28 11.47
C LEU A 61 -2.00 6.51 12.20
N GLU A 62 -1.23 7.11 13.11
CA GLU A 62 -1.62 8.37 13.78
C GLU A 62 -1.82 9.49 12.74
N ILE A 63 -0.89 9.66 11.80
CA ILE A 63 -1.04 10.63 10.71
C ILE A 63 -2.28 10.31 9.87
N ALA A 64 -2.48 9.05 9.47
CA ALA A 64 -3.63 8.65 8.67
C ALA A 64 -4.97 8.96 9.37
N SER A 65 -5.03 8.81 10.69
CA SER A 65 -6.23 9.09 11.48
C SER A 65 -6.65 10.56 11.46
N THR A 66 -5.71 11.49 11.20
CA THR A 66 -6.03 12.93 11.10
C THR A 66 -6.89 13.27 9.88
N TYR A 67 -6.94 12.39 8.88
CA TYR A 67 -7.73 12.58 7.66
C TYR A 67 -9.06 11.84 7.66
N ALA A 68 -9.35 11.02 8.68
CA ALA A 68 -10.55 10.19 8.76
C ALA A 68 -11.85 10.99 9.02
N HIS A 69 -11.74 12.28 9.34
CA HIS A 69 -12.86 13.17 9.68
C HIS A 69 -12.99 14.37 8.73
N MET A 70 -12.32 14.34 7.57
CA MET A 70 -12.42 15.40 6.55
C MET A 70 -13.49 15.10 5.51
#